data_AF-A0A259RY71-F1
#
_entry.id   AF-A0A259RY71-F1
#
_cell.length_a   1.000
_cell.length_b   1.000
_cell.length_c   1.000
_cell.angle_alpha   90.00
_cell.angle_beta   90.00
_cell.angle_gamma   90.00
#
_symmetry.space_group_name_H-M   'P 1'
#
loop_
_entity.id
_entity.type
_entity.pdbx_description
1 polymer ?
#
loop_
_entity_poly.entity_id
_entity_poly.type
_entity_poly.pdbx_seq_one_letter_code
_entity_poly.pdbx_strand_id
1 'polypeptide(L)'
;MSYGQWYDAVRNGGKWDYKQQGSQYQEFGNYNYGVTARAVGIPGNIPNRGAGWAQGQAGTSLPQWGNWWDWPSSTSFGDDPADQYWINEGIKDYEDGYYNPRVCK
;
A
#
# COMPACT_ATOMS: atom_id res chain seq x y z
N MET A 1 16.09 4.57 -5.31
CA MET A 1 15.59 4.59 -3.92
C MET A 1 15.89 3.25 -3.29
N SER A 2 16.48 3.19 -2.10
CA SER A 2 16.67 1.93 -1.35
C SER A 2 15.40 1.54 -0.57
N TYR A 3 15.32 0.29 -0.10
CA TYR A 3 14.22 -0.17 0.78
C TYR A 3 14.06 0.71 2.03
N GLY A 4 15.16 1.08 2.70
CA GLY A 4 15.10 1.93 3.90
C GLY A 4 14.58 3.34 3.58
N GLN A 5 15.07 3.95 2.49
CA GLN A 5 14.59 5.26 2.06
C GLN A 5 13.12 5.24 1.64
N TRP A 6 12.65 4.13 1.07
CA TRP A 6 11.26 3.93 0.73
C TRP A 6 10.40 3.80 1.99
N TYR A 7 10.81 2.95 2.94
CA TYR A 7 10.10 2.77 4.20
C TYR A 7 9.98 4.08 4.98
N ASP A 8 11.07 4.84 5.09
CA ASP A 8 11.08 6.17 5.72
C ASP A 8 10.14 7.17 5.03
N ALA A 9 9.90 6.99 3.73
CA ALA A 9 8.99 7.83 2.99
C ALA A 9 7.52 7.47 3.25
N VAL A 10 7.17 6.18 3.28
CA VAL A 10 5.77 5.69 3.33
C VAL A 10 5.21 5.46 4.73
N ARG A 11 6.07 5.34 5.75
CA ARG A 11 5.61 5.14 7.15
C ARG A 11 4.80 6.33 7.64
N ASN A 12 4.01 6.14 8.71
CA ASN A 12 3.32 7.22 9.41
C ASN A 12 4.29 8.38 9.74
N GLY A 13 3.88 9.61 9.41
CA GLY A 13 4.69 10.83 9.53
C GLY A 13 5.87 10.93 8.54
N GLY A 14 5.97 10.00 7.58
CA GLY A 14 6.91 10.06 6.47
C GLY A 14 6.51 11.11 5.43
N LYS A 15 7.43 11.44 4.53
CA LYS A 15 7.18 12.48 3.50
C LYS A 15 6.05 12.13 2.51
N TRP A 16 5.66 10.87 2.42
CA TRP A 16 4.55 10.37 1.60
C TRP A 16 3.35 9.93 2.44
N ASP A 17 3.27 10.36 3.70
CA ASP A 17 2.05 10.28 4.50
C ASP A 17 1.07 11.38 4.05
N TYR A 18 0.41 11.15 2.91
CA TYR A 18 -0.48 12.14 2.31
C TYR A 18 -1.75 12.38 3.13
N LYS A 19 -2.16 11.43 3.98
CA LYS A 19 -3.32 11.59 4.88
C LYS A 19 -3.13 12.78 5.83
N GLN A 20 -1.88 13.15 6.16
CA GLN A 20 -1.56 14.36 6.95
C GLN A 20 -1.82 15.67 6.21
N GLN A 21 -1.85 15.65 4.87
CA GLN A 21 -2.14 16.82 4.04
C GLN A 21 -3.66 17.02 3.86
N GLY A 22 -4.43 15.96 4.09
CA GLY A 22 -5.89 15.97 4.04
C GLY A 22 -6.46 14.58 3.76
N SER A 23 -7.65 14.29 4.32
CA SER A 23 -8.32 12.99 4.15
C SER A 23 -8.65 12.69 2.69
N GLN A 24 -8.81 13.71 1.84
CA GLN A 24 -9.03 13.56 0.41
C GLN A 24 -7.87 12.87 -0.33
N TYR A 25 -6.68 12.77 0.28
CA TYR A 25 -5.51 12.11 -0.31
C TYR A 25 -5.33 10.66 0.17
N GLN A 26 -6.27 10.11 0.94
CA GLN A 26 -6.21 8.72 1.42
C GLN A 26 -6.07 7.73 0.27
N GLU A 27 -6.95 7.81 -0.73
CA GLU A 27 -6.95 6.93 -1.89
C GLU A 27 -5.63 7.02 -2.67
N PHE A 28 -5.20 8.25 -2.96
CA PHE A 28 -3.93 8.52 -3.62
C PHE A 28 -2.72 7.98 -2.83
N GLY A 29 -2.73 8.11 -1.50
CA GLY A 29 -1.66 7.61 -0.65
C GLY A 29 -1.53 6.09 -0.69
N ASN A 30 -2.66 5.40 -0.63
CA ASN A 30 -2.73 3.93 -0.75
C ASN A 30 -2.28 3.47 -2.14
N TYR A 31 -2.74 4.15 -3.19
CA TYR A 31 -2.29 3.92 -4.56
C TYR A 31 -0.77 4.10 -4.72
N ASN A 32 -0.23 5.24 -4.26
CA ASN A 32 1.20 5.54 -4.33
C ASN A 32 2.02 4.51 -3.53
N TYR A 33 1.53 4.07 -2.37
CA TYR A 33 2.17 3.00 -1.60
C TYR A 33 2.29 1.71 -2.41
N GLY A 34 1.21 1.28 -3.10
CA GLY A 34 1.22 0.11 -4.00
C GLY A 34 2.23 0.23 -5.15
N VAL A 35 2.17 1.32 -5.91
CA VAL A 35 3.08 1.58 -7.04
C VAL A 35 4.54 1.56 -6.58
N THR A 36 4.84 2.31 -5.52
CA THR A 36 6.23 2.49 -5.07
C THR A 36 6.78 1.25 -4.38
N ALA A 37 5.95 0.47 -3.68
CA ALA A 37 6.34 -0.82 -3.13
C ALA A 37 6.83 -1.76 -4.25
N ARG A 38 6.08 -1.81 -5.36
CA ARG A 38 6.46 -2.62 -6.52
C ARG A 38 7.71 -2.07 -7.22
N ALA A 39 7.83 -0.74 -7.30
CA ALA A 39 9.00 -0.07 -7.86
C ALA A 39 10.31 -0.36 -7.11
N VAL A 40 10.26 -0.53 -5.79
CA VAL A 40 11.44 -0.95 -5.00
C VAL A 40 11.63 -2.47 -4.93
N GLY A 41 10.75 -3.23 -5.58
CA GLY A 41 10.89 -4.68 -5.76
C GLY A 41 10.18 -5.54 -4.72
N ILE A 42 9.26 -4.99 -3.92
CA ILE A 42 8.48 -5.78 -2.96
C ILE A 42 7.54 -6.73 -3.74
N PRO A 43 7.61 -8.06 -3.51
CA PRO A 43 6.80 -9.02 -4.25
C PRO A 43 5.44 -9.31 -3.59
N GLY A 44 4.51 -9.76 -4.42
CA GLY A 44 3.25 -10.40 -3.99
C GLY A 44 2.38 -9.53 -3.10
N ASN A 45 1.79 -10.14 -2.08
CA ASN A 45 0.87 -9.50 -1.13
C ASN A 45 1.59 -8.84 0.07
N ILE A 46 2.92 -8.76 0.08
CA ILE A 46 3.68 -8.12 1.17
C ILE A 46 3.24 -6.66 1.41
N PRO A 47 2.98 -5.82 0.37
CA PRO A 47 2.50 -4.46 0.61
C PRO A 47 1.18 -4.44 1.38
N ASN A 48 0.22 -5.29 0.98
CA ASN A 48 -1.09 -5.40 1.62
C ASN A 48 -0.98 -5.87 3.08
N ARG A 49 -0.09 -6.83 3.37
CA ARG A 49 0.18 -7.26 4.75
C ARG A 49 0.79 -6.13 5.58
N GLY A 50 1.69 -5.34 4.99
CA GLY A 50 2.27 -4.17 5.65
C GLY A 50 1.22 -3.11 6.00
N ALA A 51 0.28 -2.83 5.08
CA ALA A 51 -0.82 -1.90 5.32
C ALA A 51 -1.76 -2.41 6.42
N GLY A 52 -2.16 -3.69 6.36
CA GLY A 52 -2.98 -4.31 7.39
C GLY A 52 -2.31 -4.35 8.77
N TRP A 53 -0.99 -4.57 8.83
CA TRP A 53 -0.25 -4.45 10.09
C TRP A 53 -0.31 -3.02 10.65
N ALA A 54 -0.11 -2.01 9.80
CA ALA A 54 -0.18 -0.61 10.20
C ALA A 54 -1.58 -0.19 10.68
N GLN A 55 -2.63 -0.62 9.97
CA GLN A 55 -4.04 -0.44 10.35
C GLN A 55 -4.34 -1.09 11.71
N GLY A 56 -3.80 -2.29 11.94
CA GLY A 56 -3.88 -2.98 13.23
C GLY A 56 -3.18 -2.22 14.36
N GLN A 57 -1.98 -1.67 14.11
CA GLN A 57 -1.27 -0.83 15.08
C GLN A 57 -2.03 0.46 15.41
N ALA A 58 -2.74 1.03 14.43
CA ALA A 58 -3.58 2.21 14.62
C ALA A 58 -4.88 1.92 15.39
N GLY A 59 -5.25 0.64 15.57
CA GLY A 59 -6.49 0.25 16.25
C GLY A 59 -7.76 0.50 15.43
N THR A 60 -7.64 0.71 14.12
CA THR A 60 -8.75 1.00 13.20
C THR A 60 -9.19 -0.21 12.39
N SER A 61 -8.52 -1.35 12.55
CA SER A 61 -8.88 -2.61 11.89
C SER A 61 -10.18 -3.20 12.45
N LEU A 62 -11.04 -3.73 11.57
CA LEU A 62 -12.23 -4.48 11.95
C LEU A 62 -11.99 -6.00 11.87
N PRO A 63 -12.53 -6.81 12.80
CA PRO A 63 -12.34 -8.27 12.77
C PRO A 63 -12.74 -8.95 11.46
N GLN A 64 -13.75 -8.42 10.76
CA GLN A 64 -14.20 -8.95 9.46
C GLN A 64 -13.20 -8.77 8.31
N TRP A 65 -12.19 -7.91 8.49
CA TRP A 65 -11.14 -7.65 7.52
C TRP A 65 -9.98 -8.66 7.62
N GLY A 66 -10.02 -9.55 8.63
CA GLY A 66 -8.98 -10.53 8.91
C GLY A 66 -7.76 -9.91 9.57
N ASN A 67 -6.63 -10.59 9.48
CA ASN A 67 -5.36 -10.17 10.03
C ASN A 67 -4.26 -10.18 8.97
N TRP A 68 -3.21 -9.41 9.22
CA TRP A 68 -2.09 -9.30 8.28
C TRP A 68 -1.30 -10.60 8.11
N TRP A 69 -1.43 -11.56 9.03
CA TRP A 69 -0.82 -12.89 8.98
C TRP A 69 -1.73 -13.98 8.40
N ASP A 70 -2.98 -13.67 8.00
CA ASP A 70 -3.92 -14.69 7.54
C ASP A 70 -3.46 -15.41 6.25
N TRP A 71 -3.88 -16.69 6.13
CA TRP A 71 -3.68 -17.55 4.97
C TRP A 71 -4.87 -18.53 4.81
N PRO A 72 -5.47 -18.71 3.61
CA PRO A 72 -5.17 -18.02 2.34
C PRO A 72 -5.71 -16.57 2.29
N SER A 73 -5.22 -15.78 1.32
CA SER A 73 -5.39 -14.32 1.23
C SER A 73 -6.73 -13.83 0.68
N SER A 74 -7.85 -14.43 1.07
CA SER A 74 -9.18 -13.95 0.65
C SER A 74 -9.71 -12.80 1.50
N THR A 75 -8.94 -12.35 2.50
CA THR A 75 -9.27 -11.25 3.41
C THR A 75 -8.53 -9.99 3.03
N SER A 76 -8.93 -8.85 3.59
CA SER A 76 -8.20 -7.60 3.42
C SER A 76 -6.96 -7.46 4.31
N PHE A 77 -6.42 -8.57 4.82
CA PHE A 77 -5.23 -8.59 5.68
C PHE A 77 -5.36 -7.69 6.92
N GLY A 78 -6.58 -7.40 7.37
CA GLY A 78 -6.84 -6.45 8.45
C GLY A 78 -6.83 -4.98 8.03
N ASP A 79 -6.69 -4.67 6.75
CA ASP A 79 -6.82 -3.32 6.19
C ASP A 79 -8.26 -3.00 5.78
N ASP A 80 -8.60 -1.72 5.64
CA ASP A 80 -9.87 -1.31 5.04
C ASP A 80 -9.94 -1.83 3.58
N PRO A 81 -11.03 -2.51 3.16
CA PRO A 81 -11.17 -3.00 1.79
C PRO A 81 -11.00 -1.93 0.70
N ALA A 82 -11.38 -0.68 0.97
CA ALA A 82 -11.18 0.42 0.04
C ALA A 82 -9.70 0.83 -0.04
N ASP A 83 -9.00 0.87 1.10
CA ASP A 83 -7.57 1.16 1.15
C ASP A 83 -6.79 0.09 0.38
N GLN A 84 -7.13 -1.18 0.61
CA GLN A 84 -6.52 -2.29 -0.09
C GLN A 84 -6.82 -2.32 -1.60
N TYR A 85 -8.02 -1.92 -2.01
CA TYR A 85 -8.36 -1.78 -3.44
C TYR A 85 -7.37 -0.84 -4.13
N TRP A 86 -7.14 0.35 -3.55
CA TRP A 86 -6.22 1.33 -4.12
C TRP A 86 -4.76 0.85 -4.13
N ILE A 87 -4.31 0.13 -3.09
CA ILE A 87 -2.98 -0.49 -3.09
C ILE A 87 -2.84 -1.48 -4.25
N ASN A 88 -3.85 -2.31 -4.47
CA ASN A 88 -3.85 -3.30 -5.56
C ASN A 88 -3.87 -2.64 -6.95
N GLU A 89 -4.65 -1.57 -7.15
CA GLU A 89 -4.62 -0.82 -8.41
C GLU A 89 -3.22 -0.24 -8.68
N GLY A 90 -2.56 0.31 -7.65
CA GLY A 90 -1.18 0.81 -7.79
C GLY A 90 -0.16 -0.28 -8.13
N ILE A 91 -0.27 -1.45 -7.50
CA ILE A 91 0.59 -2.61 -7.84
C ILE A 91 0.34 -3.02 -9.29
N LYS A 92 -0.92 -3.15 -9.69
CA LYS A 92 -1.34 -3.56 -11.03
C LYS A 92 -0.83 -2.60 -12.09
N ASP A 93 -1.00 -1.30 -11.92
CA ASP A 93 -0.54 -0.30 -12.90
C ASP A 93 0.99 -0.32 -13.07
N TYR A 94 1.74 -0.59 -11.99
CA TYR A 94 3.18 -0.81 -12.11
C TYR A 94 3.49 -2.08 -12.91
N GLU A 95 2.82 -3.20 -12.63
CA GLU A 95 3.03 -4.49 -13.29
C GLU A 95 2.63 -4.47 -14.78
N ASP A 96 1.51 -3.83 -15.11
CA ASP A 96 1.00 -3.67 -16.47
C ASP A 96 1.84 -2.69 -17.30
N GLY A 97 2.82 -2.04 -16.69
CA GLY A 97 3.79 -1.19 -17.36
C GLY A 97 3.27 0.22 -17.65
N TYR A 98 2.21 0.67 -16.98
CA TYR A 98 1.76 2.07 -17.04
C TYR A 98 2.90 3.04 -16.66
N TYR A 99 3.77 2.60 -15.74
CA TYR A 99 4.94 3.34 -15.27
C TYR A 99 6.26 2.91 -15.96
N ASN A 100 6.20 2.19 -17.08
CA ASN A 100 7.40 1.74 -17.77
C ASN A 100 8.17 2.95 -18.35
N PRO A 101 9.41 3.23 -17.90
CA PRO A 101 10.21 4.33 -18.43
C PRO A 101 10.61 4.14 -19.91
N ARG A 102 10.34 2.97 -20.50
CA ARG A 102 10.55 2.69 -21.93
C ARG A 102 9.35 3.00 -22.81
N VAL A 103 8.24 3.45 -22.24
CA VAL A 103 7.01 3.78 -22.99
C VAL A 103 6.52 5.16 -22.56
N CYS A 104 7.38 6.18 -22.67
CA CYS A 104 6.86 7.53 -22.92
C CYS A 104 6.33 7.53 -24.36
N LYS A 105 5.01 7.63 -24.51
CA LYS A 105 4.38 8.10 -25.75
C LYS A 105 3.94 9.54 -25.54
#